data_AF-B1IJ59-F1
#
_entry.id   AF-B1IJ59-F1
#
_cell.length_a   1.000
_cell.length_b   1.000
_cell.length_c   1.000
_cell.angle_alpha   90.00
_cell.angle_beta   90.00
_cell.angle_gamma   90.00
#
_symmetry.space_group_name_H-M   'P 1'
#
loop_
_entity.id
_entity.type
_entity.pdbx_description
1 polymer ?
#
loop_
_entity_poly.entity_id
_entity_poly.type
_entity_poly.pdbx_seq_one_letter_code
_entity_poly.pdbx_strand_id
1 'polypeptide(L)'
;MWLSSDKKIATLDKDGKVTAIKEGQATTTAKVEGTDLTTTCKVNVTKKVEENKNNAILSISLVNGATKEYDVSMQEVEKFINWFEERSNGKASSLYPFNKKINPYKTVEKYIEHHKIASFEAREYEGNDK
;
A
#
# COMPACT_ATOMS: atom_id res chain seq x y z
N MET A 1 2.09 -26.73 -22.02
CA MET A 1 0.94 -25.84 -22.29
C MET A 1 0.47 -25.17 -21.01
N TRP A 2 0.03 -23.90 -21.11
CA TRP A 2 -0.52 -23.13 -20.00
C TRP A 2 -2.04 -22.99 -20.15
N LEU A 3 -2.75 -23.19 -19.05
CA LEU A 3 -4.20 -23.07 -18.96
C LEU A 3 -4.55 -22.12 -17.81
N SER A 4 -5.64 -21.37 -17.95
CA SER A 4 -6.21 -20.54 -16.88
C SER A 4 -7.64 -21.00 -16.62
N SER A 5 -8.03 -21.08 -15.35
CA SER A 5 -9.41 -21.42 -14.93
C SER A 5 -10.40 -20.31 -15.30
N ASP A 6 -9.94 -19.06 -15.37
CA ASP A 6 -10.76 -17.92 -15.78
C ASP A 6 -9.93 -16.91 -16.60
N LYS A 7 -10.09 -16.99 -17.93
CA LYS A 7 -9.44 -16.07 -18.88
C LYS A 7 -9.99 -14.65 -18.83
N LYS A 8 -11.09 -14.38 -18.11
CA LYS A 8 -11.58 -13.02 -17.87
C LYS A 8 -10.88 -12.36 -16.67
N ILE A 9 -10.27 -13.16 -15.79
CA ILE A 9 -9.50 -12.69 -14.63
C ILE A 9 -8.02 -12.60 -14.99
N ALA A 10 -7.43 -13.68 -15.51
CA ALA A 10 -6.02 -13.72 -15.90
C ALA A 10 -5.76 -14.65 -17.09
N THR A 11 -4.87 -14.24 -17.99
CA THR A 11 -4.39 -15.04 -19.13
C THR A 11 -2.89 -15.30 -19.04
N LEU A 12 -2.41 -16.31 -19.76
CA LEU A 12 -1.00 -16.67 -19.86
C LEU A 12 -0.63 -16.86 -21.32
N ASP A 13 0.57 -16.43 -21.70
CA ASP A 13 1.14 -16.75 -23.00
C ASP A 13 1.90 -18.11 -22.99
N LYS A 14 2.47 -18.47 -24.15
CA LYS A 14 3.23 -19.72 -24.33
C LYS A 14 4.48 -19.82 -23.44
N ASP A 15 5.03 -18.68 -23.02
CA ASP A 15 6.24 -18.58 -22.21
C ASP A 15 5.90 -18.52 -20.70
N GLY A 16 4.61 -18.57 -20.35
CA GLY A 16 4.12 -18.56 -18.97
C GLY A 16 3.95 -17.16 -18.38
N LYS A 17 3.99 -16.10 -19.20
CA LYS A 17 3.79 -14.73 -18.74
C LYS A 17 2.31 -14.49 -18.43
N VAL A 18 2.01 -14.16 -17.19
CA VAL A 18 0.65 -13.86 -16.72
C VAL A 18 0.26 -12.42 -17.07
N THR A 19 -0.92 -12.23 -17.65
CA THR A 19 -1.56 -10.93 -17.87
C THR A 19 -2.82 -10.84 -17.02
N ALA A 20 -2.89 -9.83 -16.15
CA ALA A 20 -4.07 -9.53 -15.35
C ALA A 20 -5.10 -8.78 -16.20
N ILE A 21 -6.37 -9.20 -16.12
CA ILE A 21 -7.48 -8.62 -16.92
C ILE A 21 -8.51 -7.97 -16.00
N LYS A 22 -8.96 -8.68 -14.97
CA LYS A 22 -9.99 -8.20 -14.04
C LYS A 22 -9.71 -8.69 -12.64
N GLU A 23 -10.13 -7.90 -11.64
CA GLU A 23 -10.14 -8.31 -10.25
C GLU A 23 -10.82 -9.68 -10.05
N GLY A 24 -10.24 -10.51 -9.20
CA GLY A 24 -10.71 -11.86 -8.93
C GLY A 24 -9.58 -12.85 -8.75
N GLN A 25 -9.94 -14.12 -8.54
CA GLN A 25 -8.98 -15.21 -8.40
C GLN A 25 -9.07 -16.16 -9.61
N ALA A 26 -7.93 -16.47 -10.20
CA ALA A 26 -7.79 -17.50 -11.23
C ALA A 26 -6.73 -18.52 -10.82
N THR A 27 -6.92 -19.78 -11.17
CA THR A 27 -5.89 -20.81 -11.04
C THR A 27 -5.29 -21.06 -12.41
N THR A 28 -3.97 -21.04 -12.47
CA THR A 28 -3.19 -21.31 -13.69
C THR A 28 -2.60 -22.71 -13.59
N THR A 29 -2.60 -23.44 -14.69
CA THR A 29 -2.12 -24.82 -14.76
C THR A 29 -1.07 -24.95 -15.86
N ALA A 30 0.12 -25.41 -15.51
CA ALA A 30 1.15 -25.83 -16.46
C ALA A 30 1.03 -27.34 -16.68
N LYS A 31 0.99 -27.78 -17.94
CA LYS A 31 1.02 -29.21 -18.33
C LYS A 31 2.21 -29.47 -19.24
N VAL A 32 2.99 -30.52 -18.95
CA VAL A 32 4.08 -30.98 -19.84
C VAL A 32 3.48 -31.79 -20.98
N GLU A 33 3.81 -31.44 -22.22
CA GLU A 33 3.26 -32.09 -23.41
C GLU A 33 3.67 -33.57 -23.48
N GLY A 34 2.73 -34.43 -23.90
CA GLY A 34 2.96 -35.88 -23.96
C GLY A 34 2.97 -36.59 -22.60
N THR A 35 2.65 -35.90 -21.49
CA THR A 35 2.57 -36.50 -20.15
C THR A 35 1.31 -36.03 -19.40
N ASP A 36 1.03 -36.69 -18.28
CA ASP A 36 -0.01 -36.26 -17.32
C ASP A 36 0.53 -35.37 -16.20
N LEU A 37 1.81 -34.98 -16.27
CA LEU A 37 2.43 -34.10 -15.28
C LEU A 37 1.86 -32.69 -15.40
N THR A 38 1.29 -32.20 -14.29
CA THR A 38 0.75 -30.84 -14.18
C THR A 38 1.19 -30.16 -12.88
N THR A 39 1.26 -28.83 -12.90
CA THR A 39 1.44 -27.99 -11.70
C THR A 39 0.47 -26.82 -11.74
N THR A 40 0.07 -26.30 -10.59
CA THR A 40 -0.89 -25.19 -10.50
C THR A 40 -0.37 -24.03 -9.66
N CYS A 41 -0.79 -22.82 -10.02
CA CYS A 41 -0.50 -21.59 -9.27
C CYS A 41 -1.78 -20.74 -9.17
N LYS A 42 -2.12 -20.31 -7.96
CA LYS A 42 -3.24 -19.38 -7.72
C LYS A 42 -2.79 -17.95 -7.97
N VAL A 43 -3.54 -17.25 -8.82
CA VAL A 43 -3.34 -15.85 -9.17
C VAL A 43 -4.51 -15.05 -8.58
N ASN A 44 -4.20 -14.10 -7.71
CA ASN A 44 -5.15 -13.13 -7.17
C ASN A 44 -4.91 -11.80 -7.87
N VAL A 45 -5.83 -11.38 -8.73
CA VAL A 45 -5.80 -10.07 -9.38
C VAL A 45 -6.54 -9.10 -8.47
N THR A 46 -5.82 -8.10 -7.98
CA THR A 46 -6.40 -7.01 -7.19
C THR A 46 -6.68 -5.81 -8.09
N LYS A 47 -7.72 -5.03 -7.74
CA LYS A 47 -7.99 -3.76 -8.40
C LYS A 47 -6.76 -2.86 -8.23
N LYS A 48 -6.32 -2.25 -9.34
CA LYS A 48 -5.37 -1.16 -9.27
C LYS A 48 -6.08 0.01 -8.60
N VAL A 49 -5.75 0.28 -7.34
CA VAL A 49 -6.14 1.53 -6.69
C VAL A 49 -5.38 2.61 -7.45
N GLU A 50 -6.09 3.55 -8.06
CA GLU A 50 -5.43 4.74 -8.59
C GLU A 50 -4.78 5.43 -7.40
N GLU A 51 -3.45 5.46 -7.41
CA GLU A 51 -2.70 6.07 -6.33
C GLU A 51 -3.16 7.52 -6.20
N ASN A 52 -3.73 7.86 -5.05
CA ASN A 52 -4.01 9.26 -4.75
C ASN A 52 -2.67 10.00 -4.62
N LYS A 53 -2.35 10.78 -5.65
CA LYS A 53 -1.11 11.57 -5.73
C LYS A 53 -1.23 12.93 -5.06
N ASN A 54 -2.39 13.25 -4.49
CA ASN A 54 -2.59 14.50 -3.78
C ASN A 54 -1.74 14.56 -2.53
N ASN A 55 -1.54 15.78 -2.06
CA ASN A 55 -0.88 16.03 -0.79
C ASN A 55 -1.93 16.34 0.28
N ALA A 56 -1.51 16.30 1.53
CA ALA A 56 -2.35 16.59 2.66
C ALA A 56 -1.55 17.20 3.79
N ILE A 57 -2.22 18.07 4.56
CA ILE A 57 -1.74 18.47 5.88
C ILE A 57 -2.30 17.48 6.89
N LEU A 58 -1.44 16.62 7.41
CA LEU A 58 -1.73 15.73 8.53
C LEU A 58 -1.48 16.49 9.84
N SER A 59 -2.54 16.81 10.56
CA SER A 59 -2.51 17.48 11.85
C SER A 59 -2.76 16.45 12.95
N ILE A 60 -1.80 16.30 13.86
CA ILE A 60 -1.82 15.32 14.94
C ILE A 60 -1.87 16.06 16.27
N SER A 61 -2.96 15.88 17.01
CA SER A 61 -3.12 16.40 18.36
C SER A 61 -2.68 15.36 19.37
N LEU A 62 -1.75 15.74 20.24
CA LEU A 62 -1.19 14.88 21.27
C LEU A 62 -1.97 14.99 22.58
N VAL A 63 -1.87 13.96 23.43
CA VAL A 63 -2.53 13.90 24.75
C VAL A 63 -2.11 15.03 25.70
N ASN A 64 -0.96 15.68 25.44
CA ASN A 64 -0.51 16.85 26.20
C ASN A 64 -1.07 18.19 25.67
N GLY A 65 -1.99 18.14 24.70
CA GLY A 65 -2.59 19.32 24.07
C GLY A 65 -1.75 19.95 22.96
N ALA A 66 -0.53 19.47 22.69
CA ALA A 66 0.28 19.99 21.59
C ALA A 66 -0.18 19.43 20.24
N THR A 67 -0.19 20.27 19.22
CA THR A 67 -0.49 19.85 17.84
C THR A 67 0.78 19.88 16.99
N LYS A 68 0.93 18.87 16.13
CA LYS A 68 2.00 18.80 15.12
C LYS A 68 1.38 18.66 13.73
N GLU A 69 1.80 19.50 12.80
CA GLU A 69 1.37 19.44 11.40
C GLU A 69 2.48 18.94 10.47
N TYR A 70 2.10 18.11 9.51
CA TYR A 70 2.98 17.52 8.51
C TYR A 70 2.36 17.70 7.12
N ASP A 71 3.12 18.32 6.22
CA ASP A 71 2.84 18.33 4.78
C ASP A 71 3.41 17.04 4.16
N VAL A 72 2.52 16.14 3.74
CA VAL A 72 2.83 14.78 3.27
C VAL A 72 1.92 14.37 2.11
N SER A 73 2.26 13.31 1.38
CA SER A 73 1.35 12.76 0.37
C SER A 73 0.19 12.00 0.99
N MET A 74 -0.92 11.83 0.27
CA MET A 74 -2.04 10.98 0.71
C MET A 74 -1.62 9.52 0.94
N GLN A 75 -0.65 9.01 0.17
CA GLN A 75 -0.05 7.69 0.43
C GLN A 75 0.61 7.59 1.80
N GLU A 76 1.21 8.67 2.28
CA GLU A 76 1.82 8.73 3.61
C GLU A 76 0.76 8.84 4.72
N VAL A 77 -0.33 9.57 4.46
CA VAL A 77 -1.50 9.60 5.35
C VAL A 77 -2.10 8.21 5.51
N GLU A 78 -2.29 7.47 4.42
CA GLU A 78 -2.82 6.08 4.45
C GLU A 78 -1.92 5.14 5.26
N LYS A 79 -0.59 5.23 5.07
CA LYS A 79 0.38 4.47 5.88
C LYS A 79 0.27 4.81 7.37
N PHE A 80 0.13 6.10 7.71
CA PHE A 80 -0.05 6.53 9.08
C PHE A 80 -1.35 5.99 9.70
N ILE A 81 -2.48 6.06 8.99
CA ILE A 81 -3.77 5.54 9.45
C ILE A 81 -3.68 4.02 9.67
N ASN A 82 -3.16 3.28 8.69
CA ASN A 82 -3.00 1.83 8.79
C ASN A 82 -2.12 1.45 9.99
N TRP A 83 -0.99 2.13 10.16
CA TRP A 83 -0.13 1.92 11.33
C TRP A 83 -0.87 2.20 12.65
N PHE A 84 -1.64 3.28 12.71
CA PHE A 84 -2.37 3.67 13.93
C PHE A 84 -3.42 2.63 14.32
N GLU A 85 -4.15 2.09 13.34
CA GLU A 85 -5.15 1.03 13.54
C GLU A 85 -4.49 -0.32 13.90
N GLU A 86 -3.44 -0.71 13.18
CA GLU A 86 -2.70 -1.95 13.46
C GLU A 86 -2.04 -1.91 14.84
N ARG A 87 -1.54 -0.74 15.26
CA ARG A 87 -0.97 -0.57 16.60
C ARG A 87 -2.04 -0.66 17.68
N SER A 88 -3.23 -0.10 17.44
CA SER A 88 -4.40 -0.26 18.32
C SER A 88 -4.81 -1.73 18.47
N ASN A 89 -4.57 -2.55 17.45
CA ASN A 89 -4.74 -4.00 17.46
C ASN A 89 -3.52 -4.79 18.02
N GLY A 90 -2.50 -4.10 18.53
CA GLY A 90 -1.31 -4.70 19.13
C GLY A 90 -0.29 -5.29 18.14
N LYS A 91 -0.43 -5.00 16.84
CA LYS A 91 0.35 -5.64 15.75
C LYS A 91 1.48 -4.78 15.20
N ALA A 92 1.36 -3.46 15.24
CA ALA A 92 2.36 -2.55 14.70
C ALA A 92 3.35 -2.01 15.76
N SER A 93 4.43 -1.38 15.28
CA SER A 93 5.40 -0.64 16.11
C SER A 93 4.73 0.45 16.93
N SER A 94 5.25 0.76 18.12
CA SER A 94 4.78 1.90 18.93
C SER A 94 5.17 3.27 18.34
N LEU A 95 6.05 3.29 17.33
CA LEU A 95 6.61 4.48 16.71
C LEU A 95 6.27 4.55 15.22
N TYR A 96 5.89 5.74 14.75
CA TYR A 96 5.75 6.06 13.33
C TYR A 96 6.79 7.10 12.90
N PRO A 97 7.63 6.84 11.89
CA PRO A 97 8.57 7.81 11.35
C PRO A 97 7.94 8.69 10.27
N PHE A 98 8.13 10.01 10.38
CA PHE A 98 7.90 10.98 9.32
C PHE A 98 9.23 11.39 8.72
N ASN A 99 9.39 11.12 7.42
CA ASN A 99 10.59 11.47 6.67
C ASN A 99 10.51 12.89 6.14
N LYS A 100 11.48 13.73 6.50
CA LYS A 100 11.63 15.08 5.94
C LYS A 100 12.99 15.21 5.25
N LYS A 101 13.01 15.74 4.02
CA LYS A 101 14.25 16.10 3.31
C LYS A 101 14.62 17.55 3.70
N ILE A 102 15.79 17.77 4.29
CA ILE A 102 16.25 19.10 4.74
C ILE A 102 17.73 19.26 4.40
N ASN A 103 18.09 20.03 3.38
CA ASN A 103 19.50 20.33 3.06
C ASN A 103 20.22 21.03 4.25
N PRO A 104 21.44 20.64 4.68
CA PRO A 104 22.41 19.68 4.09
C PRO A 104 22.15 18.20 4.42
N TYR A 105 21.16 17.89 5.24
CA TYR A 105 20.82 16.52 5.63
C TYR A 105 20.06 15.79 4.52
N LYS A 106 20.51 14.57 4.20
CA LYS A 106 19.86 13.72 3.19
C LYS A 106 18.44 13.33 3.61
N THR A 107 18.25 13.01 4.89
CA THR A 107 16.97 12.66 5.50
C THR A 107 16.98 13.05 6.98
N VAL A 108 15.84 13.53 7.49
CA VAL A 108 15.55 13.71 8.91
C VAL A 108 14.30 12.91 9.23
N GLU A 109 14.42 11.96 10.15
CA GLU A 109 13.30 11.14 10.62
C GLU A 109 12.77 11.71 11.93
N LYS A 110 11.48 12.05 11.96
CA LYS A 110 10.78 12.45 13.19
C LYS A 110 9.83 11.35 13.60
N TYR A 111 9.88 10.94 14.85
CA TYR A 111 9.06 9.85 15.36
C TYR A 111 7.87 10.37 16.16
N ILE A 112 6.70 9.75 15.97
CA ILE A 112 5.53 9.91 16.82
C ILE A 112 5.23 8.59 17.53
N GLU A 113 5.01 8.67 18.84
CA GLU A 113 4.57 7.55 19.66
C GLU A 113 3.05 7.42 19.63
N HIS A 114 2.55 6.22 19.32
CA HIS A 114 1.12 5.93 19.20
C HIS A 114 0.30 6.36 20.42
N HIS A 115 0.74 5.97 21.62
CA HIS A 115 0.01 6.25 22.86
C HIS A 115 -0.07 7.73 23.24
N LYS A 116 0.72 8.59 22.57
CA LYS A 116 0.72 10.04 22.80
C LYS A 116 -0.25 10.77 21.88
N ILE A 117 -0.87 10.10 20.92
CA ILE A 117 -1.82 10.71 19.99
C ILE A 117 -3.21 10.69 20.64
N ALA A 118 -3.84 11.87 20.73
CA ALA A 118 -5.22 12.02 21.17
C ALA A 118 -6.20 11.96 19.99
N SER A 119 -5.87 12.66 18.90
CA SER A 119 -6.64 12.66 17.66
C SER A 119 -5.77 13.10 16.49
N PHE A 120 -6.24 12.89 15.27
CA PHE A 120 -5.62 13.41 14.06
C PHE A 120 -6.67 13.75 13.01
N GLU A 121 -6.32 14.67 12.11
CA GLU A 121 -7.11 15.05 10.95
C GLU A 121 -6.18 15.14 9.73
N ALA A 122 -6.69 14.76 8.56
CA ALA A 122 -5.99 14.93 7.28
C ALA A 122 -6.79 15.89 6.40
N ARG A 123 -6.14 16.97 5.95
CA ARG A 123 -6.72 17.94 5.02
C ARG A 123 -6.05 17.78 3.67
N GLU A 124 -6.71 17.07 2.77
CA GLU A 124 -6.24 16.83 1.40
C GLU A 124 -6.31 18.11 0.55
N TYR A 125 -5.32 18.30 -0.31
CA TYR A 125 -5.29 19.34 -1.33
C TYR A 125 -4.58 18.82 -2.59
N GLU A 126 -4.97 19.35 -3.74
CA GLU A 126 -4.31 19.04 -5.01
C GLU A 126 -2.84 19.45 -4.93
N GLY A 127 -1.93 18.51 -5.20
CA GLY A 127 -0.53 18.84 -5.37
C GLY A 127 -0.40 19.75 -6.58
N ASN A 128 0.18 20.94 -6.42
CA ASN A 128 0.52 21.77 -7.58
C ASN A 128 1.49 20.97 -8.45
N ASP A 129 0.99 20.42 -9.56
CA ASP A 129 1.82 19.96 -10.67
C ASP A 129 2.63 21.18 -11.15
N LYS A 130 3.89 21.27 -10.73
CA LYS A 130 4.91 22.16 -11.30
C LYS A 130 5.99 21.31 -11.95
#